data_AF-A0A5C9D4Y5-F1
#
_entry.id   AF-A0A5C9D4Y5-F1
#
_cell.length_a   1.000
_cell.length_b   1.000
_cell.length_c   1.000
_cell.angle_alpha   90.00
_cell.angle_beta   90.00
_cell.angle_gamma   90.00
#
_symmetry.space_group_name_H-M   'P 1'
#
loop_
_entity.id
_entity.type
_entity.pdbx_description
1 polymer ?
#
loop_
_entity_poly.entity_id
_entity_poly.type
_entity_poly.pdbx_seq_one_letter_code
_entity_poly.pdbx_strand_id
1 'polypeptide(L)'
;MAESWIMKVDLIVSAHRIYTMDDSFPLAQSVAVRQGRIIAAGSKEEIQNAFSTRKRIDFGQAVVYPGFIDPHCHFLGYGYVLQRAQLFGVPSWEEAVDRMVQYAKREALPLGAWIQGRGWDQNEWPCAAFPDSSLLDDAFPANPAIAIRVDGHAALINTKAREIAGIRGDTRIEGGEIRLSSGRPTGLILDKAVDRIRAIIPRPEAETSRMALLKAQENCFAVGLTSVSNAGTEAWELRLMEDLQAEGSLSIGLYAMLMSSEENLGRARHTGPYASEKLTVCSFKMFADGALGSRGAFLLEDYADDPGNRGLVTLDPAELDRVASIAYKSGFQMNVHAIGDGALSLVLDAYGRYLKPGEDRRWRIEHAQVVQPADLERIRSLGVVPSIQTTHATSDMGWTESRLGQNRMSRSHAYRDLLHAAGWLANGSDFPIEKIDPLRGFRSAVFRKNDAREPLSGYRMNQALRREEALKAMTIWAAKANFEEGIRGSIEPGKLADFTVLDVDLIQDSEERIWAARVLGVFVEGSLRAG
;
A
#
# COMPACT_ATOMS: atom_id res chain seq x y z
N MET A 1 -39.08 -30.62 25.76
CA MET A 1 -38.87 -30.44 24.31
C MET A 1 -38.80 -28.94 24.07
N ALA A 2 -37.60 -28.36 24.12
CA ALA A 2 -37.43 -26.95 23.78
C ALA A 2 -37.55 -26.83 22.26
N GLU A 3 -38.53 -26.06 21.78
CA GLU A 3 -38.63 -25.71 20.36
C GLU A 3 -37.32 -25.02 19.96
N SER A 4 -36.56 -25.64 19.04
CA SER A 4 -35.37 -24.99 18.48
C SER A 4 -35.86 -23.88 17.54
N TRP A 5 -35.81 -22.63 18.00
CA TRP A 5 -36.17 -21.48 17.19
C TRP A 5 -35.11 -21.26 16.11
N ILE A 6 -35.42 -21.63 14.86
CA ILE A 6 -34.56 -21.35 13.71
C ILE A 6 -34.56 -19.83 13.46
N MET A 7 -33.41 -19.19 13.59
CA MET A 7 -33.27 -17.74 13.37
C MET A 7 -33.21 -17.42 11.88
N LYS A 8 -33.92 -16.38 11.42
CA LYS A 8 -33.81 -15.88 10.04
C LYS A 8 -32.59 -14.99 9.88
N VAL A 9 -31.82 -15.21 8.82
CA VAL A 9 -30.62 -14.43 8.45
C VAL A 9 -30.63 -14.05 6.97
N ASP A 10 -29.85 -13.04 6.61
CA ASP A 10 -29.86 -12.44 5.26
C ASP A 10 -29.08 -13.28 4.24
N LEU A 11 -28.00 -13.93 4.70
CA LEU A 11 -27.12 -14.73 3.87
C LEU A 11 -26.54 -15.91 4.69
N ILE A 12 -26.42 -17.07 4.06
CA ILE A 12 -25.54 -18.14 4.54
C ILE A 12 -24.52 -18.45 3.45
N VAL A 13 -23.23 -18.33 3.78
CA VAL A 13 -22.10 -18.73 2.92
C VAL A 13 -21.56 -20.05 3.41
N SER A 14 -21.26 -20.98 2.50
CA SER A 14 -20.65 -22.27 2.83
C SER A 14 -19.53 -22.60 1.86
N ALA A 15 -18.54 -23.37 2.31
CA ALA A 15 -17.38 -23.77 1.52
C ALA A 15 -16.80 -25.10 2.05
N HIS A 16 -15.74 -25.60 1.41
CA HIS A 16 -15.04 -26.79 1.89
C HIS A 16 -14.36 -26.50 3.23
N ARG A 17 -13.72 -25.33 3.31
CA ARG A 17 -13.02 -24.85 4.50
C ARG A 17 -13.15 -23.34 4.62
N ILE A 18 -13.34 -22.88 5.84
CA ILE A 18 -13.36 -21.47 6.21
C ILE A 18 -12.32 -21.28 7.30
N TYR A 19 -11.23 -20.59 7.00
CA TYR A 19 -10.25 -20.18 8.01
C TYR A 19 -10.78 -18.93 8.70
N THR A 20 -11.03 -19.02 10.01
CA THR A 20 -11.69 -17.92 10.73
C THR A 20 -10.70 -16.86 11.20
N MET A 21 -9.43 -17.22 11.41
CA MET A 21 -8.45 -16.40 12.15
C MET A 21 -8.85 -16.09 13.60
N ASP A 22 -9.78 -16.86 14.18
CA ASP A 22 -10.02 -16.95 15.61
C ASP A 22 -9.20 -18.12 16.18
N ASP A 23 -8.29 -17.83 17.11
CA ASP A 23 -7.45 -18.86 17.74
C ASP A 23 -8.27 -19.87 18.55
N SER A 24 -9.49 -19.51 18.99
CA SER A 24 -10.40 -20.40 19.73
C SER A 24 -11.22 -21.32 18.81
N PHE A 25 -11.47 -20.89 17.57
CA PHE A 25 -12.28 -21.62 16.61
C PHE A 25 -11.74 -21.45 15.18
N PRO A 26 -10.59 -22.07 14.86
CA PRO A 26 -9.79 -21.70 13.69
C PRO A 26 -10.42 -22.11 12.34
N LEU A 27 -11.37 -23.06 12.35
CA LEU A 27 -11.96 -23.64 11.15
C LEU A 27 -13.48 -23.73 11.24
N ALA A 28 -14.15 -23.38 10.14
CA ALA A 28 -15.58 -23.56 9.92
C ALA A 28 -15.85 -24.11 8.51
N GLN A 29 -17.12 -24.38 8.21
CA GLN A 29 -17.59 -24.76 6.87
C GLN A 29 -18.78 -23.91 6.40
N SER A 30 -19.41 -23.17 7.31
CA SER A 30 -20.55 -22.31 7.02
C SER A 30 -20.57 -21.09 7.94
N VAL A 31 -21.05 -19.97 7.42
CA VAL A 31 -21.17 -18.69 8.13
C VAL A 31 -22.56 -18.11 7.87
N ALA A 32 -23.24 -17.69 8.94
CA ALA A 32 -24.52 -16.99 8.89
C ALA A 32 -24.31 -15.48 9.06
N VAL A 33 -24.95 -14.69 8.19
CA VAL A 33 -24.79 -13.23 8.09
C VAL A 33 -26.15 -12.53 8.15
N ARG A 34 -26.22 -11.46 8.95
CA ARG A 34 -27.42 -10.62 9.14
C ARG A 34 -26.97 -9.18 9.35
N GLN A 35 -27.59 -8.25 8.64
CA GLN A 35 -27.32 -6.82 8.68
C GLN A 35 -25.82 -6.52 8.53
N GLY A 36 -25.19 -7.19 7.56
CA GLY A 36 -23.77 -7.02 7.26
C GLY A 36 -22.80 -7.59 8.28
N ARG A 37 -23.29 -8.27 9.33
CA ARG A 37 -22.47 -8.86 10.39
C ARG A 37 -22.58 -10.37 10.44
N ILE A 38 -21.50 -11.00 10.90
CA ILE A 38 -21.46 -12.41 11.21
C ILE A 38 -22.20 -12.64 12.52
N ILE A 39 -23.08 -13.62 12.57
CA ILE A 39 -23.76 -14.04 13.82
C ILE A 39 -23.37 -15.43 14.26
N ALA A 40 -22.89 -16.28 13.34
CA ALA A 40 -22.35 -17.59 13.66
C ALA A 40 -21.44 -18.09 12.54
N ALA A 41 -20.42 -18.85 12.93
CA ALA A 41 -19.60 -19.67 12.04
C ALA A 41 -19.51 -21.08 12.66
N GLY A 42 -19.55 -22.12 11.84
CA GLY A 42 -19.57 -23.50 12.31
C GLY A 42 -19.54 -24.51 11.18
N SER A 43 -19.85 -25.76 11.49
CA SER A 43 -20.12 -26.80 10.49
C SER A 43 -21.35 -26.44 9.64
N LYS A 44 -21.48 -27.06 8.46
CA LYS A 44 -22.68 -26.87 7.61
C LYS A 44 -23.96 -27.27 8.35
N GLU A 45 -23.91 -28.35 9.12
CA GLU A 45 -25.05 -28.88 9.87
C GLU A 45 -25.48 -27.95 11.01
N GLU A 46 -24.54 -27.47 11.84
CA GLU A 46 -24.82 -26.54 12.93
C GLU A 46 -25.52 -25.27 12.42
N ILE A 47 -24.99 -24.68 11.34
CA ILE A 47 -25.56 -23.46 10.77
C ILE A 47 -26.92 -23.73 10.11
N GLN A 48 -27.10 -24.87 9.43
CA GLN A 48 -28.39 -25.23 8.82
C GLN A 48 -29.49 -25.50 9.85
N ASN A 49 -29.14 -26.11 10.99
CA ASN A 49 -30.09 -26.42 12.05
C ASN A 49 -30.47 -25.18 12.87
N ALA A 50 -29.55 -24.21 13.01
CA ALA A 50 -29.78 -23.00 13.79
C ALA A 50 -30.37 -21.83 12.98
N PHE A 51 -30.13 -21.77 11.66
CA PHE A 51 -30.47 -20.61 10.84
C PHE A 51 -31.19 -20.94 9.53
N SER A 52 -32.12 -20.08 9.13
CA SER A 52 -32.80 -20.12 7.83
C SER A 52 -32.56 -18.84 7.04
N THR A 53 -32.46 -18.97 5.71
CA THR A 53 -32.27 -17.83 4.81
C THR A 53 -32.91 -18.11 3.46
N ARG A 54 -33.20 -17.04 2.71
CA ARG A 54 -33.58 -17.12 1.30
C ARG A 54 -32.38 -17.05 0.36
N LYS A 55 -31.21 -16.63 0.84
CA LYS A 55 -29.98 -16.48 0.03
C LYS A 55 -28.88 -17.35 0.61
N ARG A 56 -28.61 -18.47 -0.06
CA ARG A 56 -27.51 -19.38 0.27
C ARG A 56 -26.52 -19.41 -0.87
N ILE A 57 -25.24 -19.29 -0.56
CA ILE A 57 -24.14 -19.40 -1.51
C ILE A 57 -23.22 -20.53 -1.02
N ASP A 58 -23.08 -21.60 -1.81
CA ASP A 58 -22.14 -22.69 -1.53
C ASP A 58 -21.02 -22.65 -2.55
N PHE A 59 -19.79 -22.41 -2.09
CA PHE A 59 -18.59 -22.38 -2.91
C PHE A 59 -17.93 -23.76 -3.08
N GLY A 60 -18.59 -24.84 -2.65
CA GLY A 60 -18.17 -26.21 -2.94
C GLY A 60 -16.78 -26.53 -2.38
N GLN A 61 -15.80 -26.74 -3.26
CA GLN A 61 -14.42 -27.07 -2.90
C GLN A 61 -13.53 -25.86 -2.59
N ALA A 62 -14.06 -24.64 -2.72
CA ALA A 62 -13.30 -23.43 -2.42
C ALA A 62 -12.97 -23.27 -0.94
N VAL A 63 -12.09 -22.32 -0.65
CA VAL A 63 -11.69 -21.94 0.69
C VAL A 63 -12.03 -20.47 0.94
N VAL A 64 -12.58 -20.19 2.12
CA VAL A 64 -12.94 -18.83 2.56
C VAL A 64 -11.97 -18.36 3.63
N TYR A 65 -11.56 -17.11 3.53
CA TYR A 65 -10.72 -16.39 4.49
C TYR A 65 -11.46 -15.13 4.95
N PRO A 66 -11.05 -14.50 6.07
CA PRO A 66 -11.46 -13.13 6.34
C PRO A 66 -11.04 -12.26 5.15
N GLY A 67 -11.80 -11.21 4.87
CA GLY A 67 -11.47 -10.26 3.81
C GLY A 67 -10.03 -9.74 3.96
N PHE A 68 -9.28 -9.72 2.86
CA PHE A 68 -7.87 -9.32 2.91
C PHE A 68 -7.75 -7.81 3.11
N ILE A 69 -6.74 -7.41 3.88
CA ILE A 69 -6.51 -6.03 4.27
C ILE A 69 -5.09 -5.65 3.82
N ASP A 70 -4.98 -4.54 3.11
CA ASP A 70 -3.68 -3.90 2.87
C ASP A 70 -3.40 -2.85 3.97
N PRO A 71 -2.49 -3.10 4.92
CA PRO A 71 -2.17 -2.19 6.01
C PRO A 71 -1.33 -0.97 5.59
N HIS A 72 -0.88 -0.88 4.33
CA HIS A 72 -0.13 0.26 3.80
C HIS A 72 -0.22 0.37 2.28
N CYS A 73 -0.93 1.38 1.79
CA CYS A 73 -0.95 1.72 0.37
C CYS A 73 -1.23 3.21 0.13
N HIS A 74 -1.18 3.63 -1.12
CA HIS A 74 -1.59 4.96 -1.57
C HIS A 74 -2.85 4.84 -2.43
N PHE A 75 -4.01 4.66 -1.78
CA PHE A 75 -5.28 4.28 -2.42
C PHE A 75 -5.79 5.32 -3.43
N LEU A 76 -5.89 6.60 -3.03
CA LEU A 76 -6.26 7.67 -3.95
C LEU A 76 -5.19 7.87 -5.04
N GLY A 77 -3.91 7.79 -4.65
CA GLY A 77 -2.78 7.88 -5.57
C GLY A 77 -2.82 6.81 -6.66
N TYR A 78 -3.21 5.59 -6.33
CA TYR A 78 -3.46 4.51 -7.29
C TYR A 78 -4.61 4.85 -8.22
N GLY A 79 -5.73 5.34 -7.70
CA GLY A 79 -6.84 5.82 -8.52
C GLY A 79 -6.40 6.88 -9.54
N TYR A 80 -5.53 7.82 -9.17
CA TYR A 80 -4.94 8.77 -10.10
C TYR A 80 -4.00 8.14 -11.12
N VAL A 81 -3.22 7.13 -10.73
CA VAL A 81 -2.38 6.38 -11.69
C VAL A 81 -3.22 5.69 -12.75
N LEU A 82 -4.38 5.13 -12.38
CA LEU A 82 -5.32 4.52 -13.33
C LEU A 82 -5.88 5.53 -14.34
N GLN A 83 -5.92 6.80 -13.98
CA GLN A 83 -6.37 7.91 -14.82
C GLN A 83 -5.23 8.56 -15.60
N ARG A 84 -4.10 7.89 -15.79
CA ARG A 84 -2.98 8.35 -16.63
C ARG A 84 -2.76 7.41 -17.80
N ALA A 85 -2.07 7.89 -18.83
CA ALA A 85 -1.58 7.01 -19.90
C ALA A 85 -0.61 5.97 -19.32
N GLN A 86 -0.85 4.69 -19.61
CA GLN A 86 -0.05 3.57 -19.12
C GLN A 86 1.13 3.30 -20.05
N LEU A 87 2.33 3.66 -19.60
CA LEU A 87 3.55 3.61 -20.41
C LEU A 87 4.46 2.41 -20.07
N PHE A 88 4.01 1.51 -19.17
CA PHE A 88 4.75 0.29 -18.84
C PHE A 88 4.87 -0.63 -20.06
N GLY A 89 6.07 -1.21 -20.25
CA GLY A 89 6.37 -2.19 -21.30
C GLY A 89 6.23 -1.66 -22.72
N VAL A 90 6.29 -0.33 -22.93
CA VAL A 90 6.40 0.26 -24.26
C VAL A 90 7.80 -0.05 -24.82
N PRO A 91 7.94 -0.50 -26.08
CA PRO A 91 9.23 -0.88 -26.66
C PRO A 91 10.06 0.33 -27.14
N SER A 92 9.48 1.53 -27.18
CA SER A 92 10.16 2.76 -27.60
C SER A 92 9.47 4.03 -27.08
N TRP A 93 10.12 5.17 -27.27
CA TRP A 93 9.58 6.48 -26.91
C TRP A 93 8.40 6.90 -27.80
N GLU A 94 8.45 6.58 -29.09
CA GLU A 94 7.38 6.84 -30.05
C GLU A 94 6.09 6.15 -29.62
N GLU A 95 6.16 4.88 -29.22
CA GLU A 95 5.00 4.14 -28.72
C GLU A 95 4.49 4.72 -27.39
N ALA A 96 5.39 5.20 -26.52
CA ALA A 96 4.98 5.88 -25.29
C ALA A 96 4.15 7.14 -25.59
N VAL A 97 4.60 7.96 -26.55
CA VAL A 97 3.88 9.17 -26.98
C VAL A 97 2.57 8.80 -27.67
N ASP A 98 2.54 7.77 -28.52
CA ASP A 98 1.29 7.33 -29.16
C ASP A 98 0.27 6.86 -28.13
N ARG A 99 0.67 6.11 -27.10
CA ARG A 99 -0.22 5.75 -25.97
C ARG A 99 -0.74 6.98 -25.24
N MET A 100 0.05 8.03 -25.07
CA MET A 100 -0.42 9.31 -24.50
C MET A 100 -1.45 9.98 -25.41
N VAL A 101 -1.26 9.96 -26.73
CA VAL A 101 -2.20 10.51 -27.71
C VAL A 101 -3.52 9.73 -27.69
N GLN A 102 -3.45 8.40 -27.69
CA GLN A 102 -4.62 7.52 -27.60
C GLN A 102 -5.38 7.76 -26.29
N TYR A 103 -4.68 7.89 -25.16
CA TYR A 103 -5.25 8.24 -23.87
C TYR A 103 -5.97 9.60 -23.95
N ALA A 104 -5.30 10.65 -24.42
CA ALA A 104 -5.88 12.00 -24.49
C ALA A 104 -7.15 12.04 -25.36
N LYS A 105 -7.17 11.29 -26.47
CA LYS A 105 -8.35 11.15 -27.34
C LYS A 105 -9.48 10.39 -26.66
N ARG A 106 -9.18 9.26 -26.01
CA ARG A 106 -10.18 8.42 -25.33
C ARG A 106 -10.87 9.16 -24.18
N GLU A 107 -10.10 9.91 -23.39
CA GLU A 107 -10.63 10.70 -22.28
C GLU A 107 -11.18 12.07 -22.73
N ALA A 108 -11.16 12.37 -24.04
CA ALA A 108 -11.63 13.62 -24.62
C ALA A 108 -11.07 14.89 -23.93
N LEU A 109 -9.78 14.90 -23.61
CA LEU A 109 -9.16 15.98 -22.85
C LEU A 109 -9.20 17.31 -23.62
N PRO A 110 -9.67 18.42 -23.00
CA PRO A 110 -9.78 19.71 -23.68
C PRO A 110 -8.41 20.36 -23.90
N LEU A 111 -8.37 21.37 -24.80
CA LEU A 111 -7.19 22.20 -25.00
C LEU A 111 -6.74 22.84 -23.68
N GLY A 112 -5.43 22.78 -23.41
CA GLY A 112 -4.82 23.30 -22.18
C GLY A 112 -4.87 22.35 -20.97
N ALA A 113 -5.59 21.23 -21.03
CA ALA A 113 -5.53 20.20 -20.00
C ALA A 113 -4.15 19.52 -19.96
N TRP A 114 -3.73 19.09 -18.77
CA TRP A 114 -2.49 18.35 -18.57
C TRP A 114 -2.60 16.92 -19.09
N ILE A 115 -1.71 16.54 -20.00
CA ILE A 115 -1.56 15.16 -20.47
C ILE A 115 -0.52 14.48 -19.58
N GLN A 116 -0.94 13.43 -18.87
CA GLN A 116 -0.08 12.73 -17.92
C GLN A 116 0.07 11.26 -18.30
N GLY A 117 1.31 10.80 -18.38
CA GLY A 117 1.65 9.39 -18.54
C GLY A 117 2.62 8.92 -17.46
N ARG A 118 2.59 7.62 -17.14
CA ARG A 118 3.55 6.99 -16.20
C ARG A 118 3.97 5.61 -16.67
N GLY A 119 5.22 5.27 -16.46
CA GLY A 119 5.71 3.88 -16.50
C GLY A 119 6.72 3.56 -17.59
N TRP A 120 7.19 4.54 -18.37
CA TRP A 120 8.20 4.28 -19.40
C TRP A 120 9.54 3.93 -18.74
N ASP A 121 10.31 3.05 -19.37
CA ASP A 121 11.68 2.73 -18.97
C ASP A 121 12.57 2.62 -20.20
N GLN A 122 13.50 3.57 -20.36
CA GLN A 122 14.43 3.54 -21.47
C GLN A 122 15.36 2.34 -21.45
N ASN A 123 15.60 1.73 -20.28
CA ASN A 123 16.46 0.55 -20.17
C ASN A 123 15.91 -0.67 -20.93
N GLU A 124 14.59 -0.69 -21.20
CA GLU A 124 13.94 -1.74 -21.98
C GLU A 124 14.05 -1.51 -23.50
N TRP A 125 14.57 -0.35 -23.92
CA TRP A 125 14.64 0.03 -25.33
C TRP A 125 16.00 -0.30 -25.96
N PRO A 126 16.07 -0.57 -27.29
CA PRO A 126 17.29 -1.03 -27.95
C PRO A 126 18.55 -0.15 -27.75
N CYS A 127 18.40 1.16 -27.52
CA CYS A 127 19.52 2.09 -27.35
C CYS A 127 19.77 2.52 -25.89
N ALA A 128 18.90 2.16 -24.95
CA ALA A 128 18.94 2.58 -23.54
C ALA A 128 19.11 4.09 -23.28
N ALA A 129 18.88 4.93 -24.29
CA ALA A 129 19.12 6.36 -24.22
C ALA A 129 17.86 7.10 -23.76
N PHE A 130 18.04 8.13 -22.95
CA PHE A 130 16.95 9.02 -22.60
C PHE A 130 16.45 9.79 -23.84
N PRO A 131 15.13 9.93 -24.04
CA PRO A 131 14.58 10.77 -25.08
C PRO A 131 14.72 12.27 -24.78
N ASP A 132 14.36 13.08 -25.77
CA ASP A 132 14.02 14.48 -25.60
C ASP A 132 12.51 14.74 -25.77
N SER A 133 12.09 15.98 -25.55
CA SER A 133 10.67 16.35 -25.57
C SER A 133 10.06 16.56 -26.96
N SER A 134 10.82 16.44 -28.06
CA SER A 134 10.35 16.81 -29.40
C SER A 134 9.05 16.12 -29.80
N LEU A 135 8.94 14.80 -29.57
CA LEU A 135 7.71 14.06 -29.87
C LEU A 135 6.51 14.51 -29.01
N LEU A 136 6.73 14.92 -27.76
CA LEU A 136 5.66 15.48 -26.93
C LEU A 136 5.28 16.90 -27.38
N ASP A 137 6.24 17.68 -27.87
CA ASP A 137 6.01 19.01 -28.43
C ASP A 137 5.13 18.92 -29.69
N ASP A 138 5.43 17.97 -30.59
CA ASP A 138 4.65 17.73 -31.80
C ASP A 138 3.26 17.16 -31.51
N ALA A 139 3.15 16.21 -30.57
CA ALA A 139 1.88 15.58 -30.22
C ALA A 139 0.94 16.51 -29.43
N PHE A 140 1.49 17.40 -28.60
CA PHE A 140 0.74 18.22 -27.65
C PHE A 140 1.18 19.70 -27.67
N PRO A 141 1.05 20.42 -28.80
CA PRO A 141 1.54 21.80 -28.91
C PRO A 141 0.78 22.79 -28.01
N ALA A 142 -0.50 22.52 -27.73
CA ALA A 142 -1.36 23.38 -26.92
C ALA A 142 -1.56 22.89 -25.47
N ASN A 143 -1.18 21.65 -25.17
CA ASN A 143 -1.44 21.00 -23.89
C ASN A 143 -0.11 20.76 -23.16
N PRO A 144 0.03 21.13 -21.88
CA PRO A 144 1.20 20.71 -21.11
C PRO A 144 1.21 19.20 -20.95
N ALA A 145 2.35 18.57 -21.20
CA ALA A 145 2.51 17.12 -21.14
C ALA A 145 3.66 16.73 -20.21
N ILE A 146 3.44 15.68 -19.42
CA ILE A 146 4.45 15.03 -18.59
C ILE A 146 4.37 13.51 -18.72
N ALA A 147 5.50 12.88 -19.02
CA ALA A 147 5.66 11.43 -19.01
C ALA A 147 6.63 11.06 -17.89
N ILE A 148 6.12 10.43 -16.83
CA ILE A 148 6.90 10.05 -15.66
C ILE A 148 7.50 8.65 -15.89
N ARG A 149 8.80 8.50 -15.63
CA ARG A 149 9.52 7.22 -15.72
C ARG A 149 8.96 6.23 -14.69
N VAL A 150 9.18 4.93 -14.93
CA VAL A 150 8.78 3.83 -14.02
C VAL A 150 9.11 4.09 -12.54
N ASP A 151 10.28 4.65 -12.24
CA ASP A 151 10.77 4.92 -10.89
C ASP A 151 10.20 6.20 -10.25
N GLY A 152 9.55 7.06 -11.03
CA GLY A 152 9.07 8.36 -10.56
C GLY A 152 10.13 9.43 -10.33
N HIS A 153 11.43 9.11 -10.48
CA HIS A 153 12.57 10.00 -10.27
C HIS A 153 13.00 10.74 -11.54
N ALA A 154 12.54 10.30 -12.70
CA ALA A 154 12.72 11.02 -13.96
C ALA A 154 11.37 11.34 -14.63
N ALA A 155 11.32 12.45 -15.36
CA ALA A 155 10.19 12.76 -16.22
C ALA A 155 10.63 13.50 -17.49
N LEU A 156 9.87 13.31 -18.57
CA LEU A 156 9.95 14.13 -19.77
C LEU A 156 8.77 15.10 -19.79
N ILE A 157 9.07 16.38 -19.96
CA ILE A 157 8.08 17.46 -20.06
C ILE A 157 8.23 18.20 -21.39
N ASN A 158 7.11 18.54 -22.01
CA ASN A 158 7.12 19.35 -23.24
C ASN A 158 7.40 20.84 -22.96
N THR A 159 7.57 21.61 -24.03
CA THR A 159 7.81 23.06 -23.99
C THR A 159 6.70 23.77 -23.23
N LYS A 160 5.43 23.40 -23.46
CA LYS A 160 4.30 24.02 -22.77
C LYS A 160 4.35 23.84 -21.26
N ALA A 161 4.70 22.65 -20.78
CA ALA A 161 4.88 22.37 -19.36
C ALA A 161 6.08 23.14 -18.77
N ARG A 162 7.19 23.27 -19.51
CA ARG A 162 8.35 24.08 -19.10
C ARG A 162 8.02 25.57 -18.96
N GLU A 163 7.25 26.12 -19.91
CA GLU A 163 6.79 27.51 -19.88
C GLU A 163 5.96 27.79 -18.63
N ILE A 164 4.97 26.93 -18.35
CA ILE A 164 4.13 27.04 -17.14
C ILE A 164 4.98 26.94 -15.87
N ALA A 165 6.00 26.07 -15.86
CA ALA A 165 6.89 25.89 -14.71
C ALA A 165 7.98 26.97 -14.57
N GLY A 166 8.12 27.86 -15.55
CA GLY A 166 9.20 28.84 -15.61
C GLY A 166 10.60 28.22 -15.72
N ILE A 167 10.71 27.01 -16.29
CA ILE A 167 11.99 26.31 -16.46
C ILE A 167 12.71 26.84 -17.71
N ARG A 168 13.92 27.35 -17.50
CA ARG A 168 14.85 27.89 -18.52
C ARG A 168 16.21 27.20 -18.41
N GLY A 169 17.11 27.40 -19.38
CA GLY A 169 18.45 26.77 -19.40
C GLY A 169 19.36 27.14 -18.20
N ASP A 170 19.11 28.30 -17.59
CA ASP A 170 19.79 28.80 -16.40
C ASP A 170 19.13 28.37 -15.08
N THR A 171 17.98 27.69 -15.13
CA THR A 171 17.26 27.25 -13.93
C THR A 171 18.08 26.22 -13.17
N ARG A 172 18.17 26.39 -11.85
CA ARG A 172 18.80 25.45 -10.92
C ARG A 172 17.79 25.07 -9.84
N ILE A 173 17.77 23.80 -9.48
CA ILE A 173 16.89 23.23 -8.46
C ILE A 173 17.79 22.44 -7.53
N GLU A 174 17.83 22.83 -6.26
CA GLU A 174 18.63 22.09 -5.28
C GLU A 174 18.07 20.67 -5.14
N GLY A 175 18.95 19.67 -5.32
CA GLY A 175 18.58 18.24 -5.32
C GLY A 175 17.72 17.79 -6.50
N GLY A 176 17.74 18.52 -7.62
CA GLY A 176 17.11 18.12 -8.88
C GLY A 176 17.93 18.55 -10.10
N GLU A 177 17.77 17.86 -11.22
CA GLU A 177 18.48 18.17 -12.46
C GLU A 177 17.51 18.53 -13.59
N ILE A 178 17.92 19.48 -14.44
CA ILE A 178 17.29 19.74 -15.74
C ILE A 178 18.35 19.44 -16.80
N ARG A 179 18.10 18.44 -17.63
CA ARG A 179 19.04 18.04 -18.68
C ARG A 179 19.08 19.10 -19.78
N LEU A 180 20.29 19.51 -20.15
CA LEU A 180 20.52 20.49 -21.21
C LEU A 180 21.21 19.84 -22.42
N SER A 181 20.87 20.32 -23.62
CA SER A 181 21.61 20.06 -24.86
C SER A 181 21.84 21.39 -25.58
N SER A 182 23.11 21.70 -25.88
CA SER A 182 23.52 23.00 -26.46
C SER A 182 22.95 24.21 -25.71
N GLY A 183 22.93 24.15 -24.37
CA GLY A 183 22.42 25.21 -23.49
C GLY A 183 20.90 25.32 -23.39
N ARG A 184 20.13 24.47 -24.08
CA ARG A 184 18.66 24.44 -24.03
C ARG A 184 18.15 23.22 -23.28
N PRO A 185 17.08 23.34 -22.46
CA PRO A 185 16.46 22.19 -21.81
C PRO A 185 15.98 21.16 -22.82
N THR A 186 16.35 19.88 -22.64
CA THR A 186 15.86 18.78 -23.48
C THR A 186 14.43 18.36 -23.11
N GLY A 187 13.96 18.79 -21.93
CA GLY A 187 12.71 18.38 -21.32
C GLY A 187 12.84 17.22 -20.33
N LEU A 188 14.01 16.57 -20.25
CA LEU A 188 14.28 15.58 -19.21
C LEU A 188 14.61 16.28 -17.89
N ILE A 189 13.91 15.92 -16.84
CA ILE A 189 14.08 16.43 -15.48
C ILE A 189 14.21 15.26 -14.48
N LEU A 190 15.02 15.46 -13.43
CA LEU A 190 15.34 14.44 -12.44
C LEU A 190 15.09 14.93 -11.00
N ASP A 191 14.70 14.00 -10.13
CA ASP A 191 14.53 14.16 -8.68
C ASP A 191 13.66 15.35 -8.29
N LYS A 192 14.14 16.28 -7.45
CA LYS A 192 13.32 17.41 -6.97
C LYS A 192 12.82 18.32 -8.10
N ALA A 193 13.40 18.23 -9.31
CA ALA A 193 12.84 18.90 -10.47
C ALA A 193 11.50 18.31 -10.91
N VAL A 194 11.32 16.99 -10.79
CA VAL A 194 10.04 16.29 -11.01
C VAL A 194 9.00 16.77 -10.00
N ASP A 195 9.36 16.86 -8.72
CA ASP A 195 8.47 17.33 -7.66
C ASP A 195 7.99 18.76 -7.90
N ARG A 196 8.90 19.64 -8.35
CA ARG A 196 8.55 21.01 -8.74
C ARG A 196 7.48 21.04 -9.82
N ILE A 197 7.56 20.16 -10.84
CA ILE A 197 6.52 20.10 -11.87
C ILE A 197 5.21 19.57 -11.28
N ARG A 198 5.26 18.48 -10.51
CA ARG A 198 4.06 17.89 -9.90
C ARG A 198 3.29 18.90 -9.06
N ALA A 199 3.99 19.77 -8.32
CA ALA A 199 3.38 20.82 -7.51
C ALA A 199 2.61 21.89 -8.32
N ILE A 200 2.88 22.02 -9.62
CA ILE A 200 2.25 23.01 -10.50
C ILE A 200 1.07 22.39 -11.29
N ILE A 201 1.03 21.06 -11.38
CA ILE A 201 -0.12 20.35 -11.98
C ILE A 201 -1.35 20.68 -11.11
N PRO A 202 -2.43 21.23 -11.69
CA PRO A 202 -3.64 21.53 -10.96
C PRO A 202 -4.15 20.28 -10.25
N ARG A 203 -4.57 20.46 -9.00
CA ARG A 203 -5.21 19.39 -8.25
C ARG A 203 -6.43 18.87 -9.03
N PRO A 204 -6.64 17.54 -9.10
CA PRO A 204 -7.82 16.98 -9.75
C PRO A 204 -9.11 17.54 -9.16
N GLU A 205 -10.12 17.71 -10.02
CA GLU A 205 -11.46 18.09 -9.58
C GLU A 205 -12.05 17.04 -8.63
N ALA A 206 -13.06 17.44 -7.84
CA ALA A 206 -13.71 16.55 -6.88
C ALA A 206 -14.28 15.31 -7.58
N GLU A 207 -14.89 15.48 -8.76
CA GLU A 207 -15.46 14.38 -9.53
C GLU A 207 -14.39 13.43 -10.09
N THR A 208 -13.26 13.96 -10.56
CA THR A 208 -12.10 13.16 -10.97
C THR A 208 -11.58 12.30 -9.82
N SER A 209 -11.53 12.87 -8.62
CA SER A 209 -11.09 12.18 -7.39
C SER A 209 -12.13 11.15 -6.91
N ARG A 210 -13.44 11.43 -7.05
CA ARG A 210 -14.51 10.45 -6.84
C ARG A 210 -14.29 9.25 -7.76
N MET A 211 -14.20 9.46 -9.07
CA MET A 211 -13.99 8.38 -10.03
C MET A 211 -12.70 7.59 -9.75
N ALA A 212 -11.65 8.25 -9.26
CA ALA A 212 -10.38 7.61 -8.87
C ALA A 212 -10.59 6.60 -7.74
N LEU A 213 -11.25 7.01 -6.66
CA LEU A 213 -11.55 6.15 -5.51
C LEU A 213 -12.49 5.01 -5.89
N LEU A 214 -13.54 5.30 -6.67
CA LEU A 214 -14.50 4.29 -7.11
C LEU A 214 -13.84 3.24 -8.00
N LYS A 215 -12.94 3.64 -8.90
CA LYS A 215 -12.22 2.68 -9.73
C LYS A 215 -11.18 1.88 -8.93
N ALA A 216 -10.51 2.53 -7.99
CA ALA A 216 -9.55 1.87 -7.12
C ALA A 216 -10.20 0.78 -6.27
N GLN A 217 -11.40 1.02 -5.69
CA GLN A 217 -12.10 -0.01 -4.91
C GLN A 217 -12.52 -1.21 -5.78
N GLU A 218 -12.99 -0.99 -7.00
CA GLU A 218 -13.38 -2.09 -7.90
C GLU A 218 -12.20 -3.02 -8.16
N ASN A 219 -11.04 -2.42 -8.46
CA ASN A 219 -9.82 -3.17 -8.70
C ASN A 219 -9.34 -3.90 -7.42
N CYS A 220 -9.48 -3.28 -6.24
CA CYS A 220 -9.17 -3.91 -4.96
C CYS A 220 -10.08 -5.12 -4.68
N PHE A 221 -11.39 -4.99 -4.88
CA PHE A 221 -12.32 -6.12 -4.76
C PHE A 221 -11.98 -7.25 -5.73
N ALA A 222 -11.58 -6.94 -6.97
CA ALA A 222 -11.21 -7.96 -7.95
C ALA A 222 -10.03 -8.86 -7.49
N VAL A 223 -9.20 -8.41 -6.54
CA VAL A 223 -8.04 -9.15 -6.03
C VAL A 223 -8.19 -9.62 -4.58
N GLY A 224 -9.38 -9.52 -3.99
CA GLY A 224 -9.61 -10.02 -2.63
C GLY A 224 -9.49 -9.00 -1.50
N LEU A 225 -9.20 -7.73 -1.80
CA LEU A 225 -9.09 -6.69 -0.76
C LEU A 225 -10.47 -6.18 -0.36
N THR A 226 -10.80 -6.24 0.92
CA THR A 226 -12.02 -5.64 1.50
C THR A 226 -11.73 -4.34 2.25
N SER A 227 -10.47 -4.11 2.62
CA SER A 227 -10.01 -2.92 3.32
C SER A 227 -8.59 -2.53 2.97
N VAL A 228 -8.30 -1.23 3.04
CA VAL A 228 -6.97 -0.68 2.76
C VAL A 228 -6.63 0.46 3.72
N SER A 229 -5.33 0.68 3.92
CA SER A 229 -4.82 1.77 4.74
C SER A 229 -4.17 2.83 3.86
N ASN A 230 -4.87 3.94 3.65
CA ASN A 230 -4.42 5.03 2.81
C ASN A 230 -3.37 5.87 3.55
N ALA A 231 -2.11 5.74 3.14
CA ALA A 231 -0.99 6.48 3.65
C ALA A 231 -0.92 7.89 3.05
N GLY A 232 -0.99 8.91 3.92
CA GLY A 232 -0.86 10.31 3.53
C GLY A 232 -2.18 10.90 3.04
N THR A 233 -3.19 10.94 3.91
CA THR A 233 -4.51 11.52 3.64
C THR A 233 -4.54 13.01 4.02
N GLU A 234 -4.80 13.88 3.05
CA GLU A 234 -5.06 15.29 3.32
C GLU A 234 -6.49 15.54 3.84
N ALA A 235 -6.70 16.65 4.54
CA ALA A 235 -7.98 16.94 5.19
C ALA A 235 -9.18 16.95 4.23
N TRP A 236 -8.96 17.39 2.98
CA TRP A 236 -9.97 17.38 1.94
C TRP A 236 -10.24 15.99 1.36
N GLU A 237 -9.22 15.12 1.30
CA GLU A 237 -9.34 13.75 0.81
C GLU A 237 -10.18 12.96 1.80
N LEU A 238 -9.95 13.19 3.10
CA LEU A 238 -10.75 12.61 4.15
C LEU A 238 -12.24 12.97 4.01
N ARG A 239 -12.55 14.26 3.81
CA ARG A 239 -13.94 14.71 3.58
C ARG A 239 -14.56 14.03 2.37
N LEU A 240 -13.83 13.92 1.26
CA LEU A 240 -14.31 13.22 0.07
C LEU A 240 -14.60 11.74 0.37
N MET A 241 -13.70 11.04 1.07
CA MET A 241 -13.91 9.64 1.46
C MET A 241 -15.13 9.48 2.39
N GLU A 242 -15.31 10.40 3.34
CA GLU A 242 -16.47 10.43 4.25
C GLU A 242 -17.78 10.62 3.47
N ASP A 243 -17.84 11.60 2.56
CA ASP A 243 -19.01 11.88 1.74
C ASP A 243 -19.39 10.65 0.88
N LEU A 244 -18.40 10.03 0.22
CA LEU A 244 -18.64 8.86 -0.63
C LEU A 244 -19.11 7.63 0.16
N GLN A 245 -18.63 7.46 1.39
CA GLN A 245 -19.10 6.40 2.28
C GLN A 245 -20.50 6.68 2.83
N ALA A 246 -20.80 7.93 3.18
CA ALA A 246 -22.12 8.34 3.65
C ALA A 246 -23.19 8.14 2.55
N GLU A 247 -22.85 8.41 1.30
CA GLU A 247 -23.67 8.12 0.13
C GLU A 247 -23.76 6.62 -0.22
N GLY A 248 -22.87 5.79 0.35
CA GLY A 248 -22.81 4.35 0.09
C GLY A 248 -22.11 3.95 -1.22
N SER A 249 -21.52 4.90 -1.95
CA SER A 249 -20.81 4.63 -3.22
C SER A 249 -19.42 4.04 -2.99
N LEU A 250 -18.72 4.45 -1.93
CA LEU A 250 -17.46 3.86 -1.50
C LEU A 250 -17.72 2.84 -0.40
N SER A 251 -17.50 1.56 -0.72
CA SER A 251 -17.80 0.45 0.21
C SER A 251 -16.57 -0.18 0.84
N ILE A 252 -15.39 0.01 0.24
CA ILE A 252 -14.14 -0.52 0.79
C ILE A 252 -13.87 0.11 2.15
N GLY A 253 -13.42 -0.68 3.13
CA GLY A 253 -13.10 -0.13 4.44
C GLY A 253 -11.75 0.58 4.44
N LEU A 254 -11.67 1.75 5.06
CA LEU A 254 -10.54 2.66 5.01
C LEU A 254 -9.94 2.91 6.38
N TYR A 255 -8.62 2.77 6.45
CA TYR A 255 -7.81 3.33 7.51
C TYR A 255 -7.02 4.52 6.98
N ALA A 256 -7.31 5.74 7.46
CA ALA A 256 -6.66 6.95 6.96
C ALA A 256 -5.47 7.35 7.83
N MET A 257 -4.27 7.37 7.24
CA MET A 257 -3.08 7.94 7.86
C MET A 257 -2.95 9.40 7.46
N LEU A 258 -3.29 10.33 8.34
CA LEU A 258 -3.34 11.75 8.03
C LEU A 258 -1.95 12.30 7.71
N MET A 259 -1.87 13.22 6.74
CA MET A 259 -0.71 14.10 6.60
C MET A 259 -0.63 15.07 7.79
N SER A 260 0.57 15.48 8.19
CA SER A 260 0.80 16.43 9.29
C SER A 260 0.54 17.90 8.92
N SER A 261 -0.39 18.18 8.00
CA SER A 261 -0.81 19.54 7.68
C SER A 261 -1.46 20.22 8.89
N GLU A 262 -1.35 21.54 9.01
CA GLU A 262 -1.89 22.28 10.16
C GLU A 262 -3.40 22.07 10.36
N GLU A 263 -4.16 21.85 9.27
CA GLU A 263 -5.58 21.50 9.35
C GLU A 263 -5.79 20.14 10.04
N ASN A 264 -5.03 19.10 9.65
CA ASN A 264 -5.11 17.78 10.25
C ASN A 264 -4.58 17.75 11.70
N LEU A 265 -3.48 18.45 11.99
CA LEU A 265 -2.96 18.59 13.35
C LEU A 265 -3.95 19.36 14.24
N GLY A 266 -4.58 20.40 13.69
CA GLY A 266 -5.68 21.11 14.30
C GLY A 266 -6.81 20.13 14.65
N ARG A 267 -7.32 19.37 13.67
CA ARG A 267 -8.35 18.35 13.89
C ARG A 267 -7.97 17.39 15.03
N ALA A 268 -6.78 16.79 14.97
CA ALA A 268 -6.34 15.83 15.99
C ALA A 268 -6.32 16.41 17.41
N ARG A 269 -5.94 17.68 17.59
CA ARG A 269 -5.97 18.37 18.90
C ARG A 269 -7.39 18.61 19.43
N HIS A 270 -8.37 18.82 18.54
CA HIS A 270 -9.73 19.18 18.95
C HIS A 270 -10.68 17.98 19.04
N THR A 271 -10.59 17.03 18.10
CA THR A 271 -11.54 15.92 17.99
C THR A 271 -10.99 14.58 18.48
N GLY A 272 -9.66 14.41 18.51
CA GLY A 272 -9.05 13.09 18.74
C GLY A 272 -9.31 12.10 17.60
N PRO A 273 -8.87 10.84 17.76
CA PRO A 273 -9.12 9.78 16.79
C PRO A 273 -10.60 9.37 16.81
N TYR A 274 -11.10 8.88 15.68
CA TYR A 274 -12.44 8.33 15.57
C TYR A 274 -12.47 7.14 14.62
N ALA A 275 -13.48 6.29 14.81
CA ALA A 275 -13.71 5.13 13.97
C ALA A 275 -15.20 4.93 13.75
N SER A 276 -15.53 4.40 12.58
CA SER A 276 -16.83 3.90 12.18
C SER A 276 -16.66 2.48 11.63
N GLU A 277 -17.74 1.84 11.18
CA GLU A 277 -17.63 0.51 10.54
C GLU A 277 -16.80 0.55 9.25
N LYS A 278 -16.71 1.71 8.57
CA LYS A 278 -16.08 1.82 7.25
C LYS A 278 -14.83 2.68 7.22
N LEU A 279 -14.66 3.62 8.15
CA LEU A 279 -13.53 4.54 8.19
C LEU A 279 -12.96 4.65 9.60
N THR A 280 -11.66 4.46 9.72
CA THR A 280 -10.86 4.67 10.92
C THR A 280 -9.85 5.79 10.68
N VAL A 281 -9.85 6.80 11.55
CA VAL A 281 -8.93 7.95 11.49
C VAL A 281 -8.21 8.07 12.83
N CYS A 282 -7.04 7.45 12.92
CA CYS A 282 -6.28 7.43 14.16
C CYS A 282 -4.76 7.41 14.00
N SER A 283 -4.21 7.77 12.83
CA SER A 283 -2.76 7.94 12.67
C SER A 283 -2.34 9.15 11.86
N PHE A 284 -1.05 9.49 12.00
CA PHE A 284 -0.32 10.36 11.09
C PHE A 284 0.72 9.56 10.28
N LYS A 285 0.85 9.89 9.00
CA LYS A 285 1.94 9.43 8.11
C LYS A 285 3.06 10.47 8.12
N MET A 286 4.30 10.00 8.31
CA MET A 286 5.52 10.80 8.19
C MET A 286 6.59 10.02 7.39
N PHE A 287 7.65 10.71 6.96
CA PHE A 287 8.76 10.13 6.20
C PHE A 287 10.08 10.50 6.86
N ALA A 288 10.93 9.51 7.15
CA ALA A 288 12.26 9.69 7.75
C ALA A 288 13.37 9.83 6.71
N ASP A 289 13.28 9.07 5.61
CA ASP A 289 14.25 9.01 4.54
C ASP A 289 13.60 8.79 3.16
N GLY A 290 14.40 8.39 2.17
CA GLY A 290 13.94 7.95 0.85
C GLY A 290 14.07 6.44 0.63
N ALA A 291 14.10 6.02 -0.63
CA ALA A 291 14.16 4.60 -1.00
C ALA A 291 15.59 4.06 -1.13
N LEU A 292 15.77 2.76 -0.87
CA LEU A 292 17.08 2.10 -0.97
C LEU A 292 17.59 2.06 -2.41
N GLY A 293 16.70 1.82 -3.39
CA GLY A 293 17.05 1.66 -4.80
C GLY A 293 17.71 2.90 -5.41
N SER A 294 17.17 4.08 -5.10
CA SER A 294 17.66 5.40 -5.56
C SER A 294 18.74 6.01 -4.66
N ARG A 295 19.26 5.25 -3.68
CA ARG A 295 20.22 5.71 -2.67
C ARG A 295 19.71 6.87 -1.80
N GLY A 296 18.39 6.95 -1.60
CA GLY A 296 17.75 7.94 -0.75
C GLY A 296 17.54 7.50 0.70
N ALA A 297 17.58 6.20 0.98
CA ALA A 297 17.41 5.67 2.33
C ALA A 297 18.59 6.05 3.24
N PHE A 298 18.33 6.50 4.46
CA PHE A 298 19.38 6.99 5.34
C PHE A 298 20.04 5.82 6.09
N LEU A 299 21.29 5.53 5.71
CA LEU A 299 22.09 4.43 6.26
C LEU A 299 23.08 4.95 7.31
N LEU A 300 23.39 4.13 8.32
CA LEU A 300 24.44 4.43 9.31
C LEU A 300 25.86 4.43 8.69
N GLU A 301 26.03 3.61 7.65
CA GLU A 301 27.28 3.42 6.91
C GLU A 301 27.03 3.73 5.43
N ASP A 302 28.05 4.20 4.71
CA ASP A 302 27.93 4.60 3.29
C ASP A 302 27.34 3.49 2.42
N TYR A 303 26.68 3.85 1.32
CA TYR A 303 26.29 2.91 0.27
C TYR A 303 27.52 2.19 -0.27
N ALA A 304 27.44 0.86 -0.41
CA ALA A 304 28.59 0.06 -0.82
C ALA A 304 29.04 0.35 -2.27
N ASP A 305 28.11 0.78 -3.11
CA ASP A 305 28.35 1.17 -4.51
C ASP A 305 28.45 2.69 -4.72
N ASP A 306 28.41 3.49 -3.65
CA ASP A 306 28.52 4.95 -3.70
C ASP A 306 29.19 5.50 -2.42
N PRO A 307 30.52 5.33 -2.25
CA PRO A 307 31.23 5.77 -1.05
C PRO A 307 31.11 7.27 -0.79
N GLY A 308 30.89 7.66 0.46
CA GLY A 308 30.60 9.03 0.88
C GLY A 308 29.12 9.40 0.85
N ASN A 309 28.26 8.57 0.25
CA ASN A 309 26.80 8.76 0.25
C ASN A 309 26.16 7.88 1.33
N ARG A 310 25.34 8.48 2.21
CA ARG A 310 24.54 7.77 3.23
C ARG A 310 23.03 7.91 3.02
N GLY A 311 22.62 8.47 1.89
CA GLY A 311 21.23 8.79 1.59
C GLY A 311 20.76 10.10 2.22
N LEU A 312 19.45 10.26 2.32
CA LEU A 312 18.79 11.52 2.65
C LEU A 312 18.02 11.38 3.95
N VAL A 313 18.28 12.29 4.89
CA VAL A 313 17.35 12.54 6.00
C VAL A 313 16.31 13.52 5.46
N THR A 314 15.11 13.03 5.17
CA THR A 314 14.01 13.84 4.62
C THR A 314 13.19 14.51 5.72
N LEU A 315 13.36 14.05 6.96
CA LEU A 315 12.63 14.49 8.13
C LEU A 315 13.36 15.60 8.88
N ASP A 316 12.64 16.65 9.22
CA ASP A 316 13.06 17.59 10.26
C ASP A 316 12.85 16.94 11.64
N PRO A 317 13.90 16.72 12.46
CA PRO A 317 13.77 16.17 13.80
C PRO A 317 12.84 16.96 14.72
N ALA A 318 12.78 18.29 14.55
CA ALA A 318 11.88 19.14 15.32
C ALA A 318 10.42 18.91 14.93
N GLU A 319 10.16 18.73 13.63
CA GLU A 319 8.81 18.41 13.14
C GLU A 319 8.38 17.00 13.56
N LEU A 320 9.27 16.00 13.48
CA LEU A 320 8.97 14.66 13.99
C LEU A 320 8.58 14.70 15.47
N ASP A 321 9.36 15.41 16.29
CA ASP A 321 9.07 15.53 17.72
C ASP A 321 7.75 16.27 17.97
N ARG A 322 7.48 17.35 17.21
CA ARG A 322 6.24 18.11 17.29
C ARG A 322 5.03 17.23 17.01
N VAL A 323 5.05 16.49 15.89
CA VAL A 323 3.94 15.61 15.48
C VAL A 323 3.81 14.43 16.46
N ALA A 324 4.91 13.82 16.89
CA ALA A 324 4.91 12.76 17.89
C ALA A 324 4.29 13.20 19.23
N SER A 325 4.64 14.39 19.74
CA SER A 325 4.02 14.97 20.94
C SER A 325 2.52 15.17 20.76
N ILE A 326 2.09 15.70 19.61
CA ILE A 326 0.66 15.90 19.32
C ILE A 326 -0.05 14.55 19.29
N ALA A 327 0.46 13.59 18.52
CA ALA A 327 -0.14 12.27 18.38
C ALA A 327 -0.24 11.56 19.74
N TYR A 328 0.81 11.59 20.55
CA TYR A 328 0.81 10.99 21.88
C TYR A 328 -0.27 11.61 22.80
N LYS A 329 -0.36 12.95 22.81
CA LYS A 329 -1.33 13.71 23.63
C LYS A 329 -2.77 13.56 23.16
N SER A 330 -3.00 13.42 21.85
CA SER A 330 -4.34 13.25 21.27
C SER A 330 -4.77 11.79 21.13
N GLY A 331 -3.91 10.82 21.43
CA GLY A 331 -4.22 9.39 21.31
C GLY A 331 -4.09 8.83 19.89
N PHE A 332 -3.45 9.56 18.97
CA PHE A 332 -3.14 9.07 17.62
C PHE A 332 -1.90 8.15 17.62
N GLN A 333 -1.90 7.22 16.69
CA GLN A 333 -0.77 6.41 16.27
C GLN A 333 0.16 7.24 15.36
N MET A 334 1.46 6.97 15.40
CA MET A 334 2.42 7.46 14.41
C MET A 334 2.81 6.34 13.47
N ASN A 335 2.80 6.60 12.17
CA ASN A 335 3.20 5.66 11.11
C ASN A 335 4.31 6.32 10.29
N VAL A 336 5.56 5.98 10.58
CA VAL A 336 6.71 6.66 9.97
C VAL A 336 7.40 5.74 8.98
N HIS A 337 7.51 6.19 7.72
CA HIS A 337 8.38 5.57 6.71
C HIS A 337 9.83 5.66 7.17
N ALA A 338 10.48 4.51 7.32
CA ALA A 338 11.92 4.42 7.55
C ALA A 338 12.48 3.16 6.88
N ILE A 339 13.24 3.34 5.81
CA ILE A 339 13.84 2.25 5.03
C ILE A 339 15.25 1.93 5.54
N GLY A 340 16.11 2.93 5.68
CA GLY A 340 17.49 2.77 6.11
C GLY A 340 17.62 2.53 7.62
N ASP A 341 18.69 1.84 8.03
CA ASP A 341 18.96 1.54 9.44
C ASP A 341 19.21 2.81 10.28
N GLY A 342 19.78 3.85 9.66
CA GLY A 342 19.94 5.16 10.28
C GLY A 342 18.60 5.87 10.49
N ALA A 343 17.71 5.84 9.48
CA ALA A 343 16.37 6.43 9.60
C ALA A 343 15.55 5.74 10.69
N LEU A 344 15.57 4.41 10.70
CA LEU A 344 14.87 3.59 11.68
C LEU A 344 15.32 3.91 13.11
N SER A 345 16.65 4.02 13.31
CA SER A 345 17.24 4.40 14.60
C SER A 345 16.72 5.75 15.12
N LEU A 346 16.67 6.75 14.24
CA LEU A 346 16.21 8.11 14.57
C LEU A 346 14.72 8.13 14.93
N VAL A 347 13.91 7.35 14.22
CA VAL A 347 12.47 7.21 14.53
C VAL A 347 12.29 6.57 15.89
N LEU A 348 13.02 5.50 16.19
CA LEU A 348 12.96 4.86 17.51
C LEU A 348 13.48 5.77 18.63
N ASP A 349 14.45 6.65 18.37
CA ASP A 349 14.91 7.65 19.35
C ASP A 349 13.78 8.62 19.68
N ALA A 350 13.09 9.11 18.64
CA ALA A 350 11.95 9.99 18.83
C ALA A 350 10.81 9.29 19.58
N TYR A 351 10.49 8.05 19.20
CA TYR A 351 9.44 7.26 19.83
C TYR A 351 9.75 6.96 21.30
N GLY A 352 11.02 6.67 21.63
CA GLY A 352 11.47 6.40 23.00
C GLY A 352 11.30 7.58 23.98
N ARG A 353 11.06 8.80 23.48
CA ARG A 353 10.72 9.97 24.32
C ARG A 353 9.26 9.95 24.80
N TYR A 354 8.38 9.21 24.14
CA TYR A 354 6.94 9.21 24.38
C TYR A 354 6.40 7.86 24.82
N LEU A 355 6.78 6.80 24.10
CA LEU A 355 6.28 5.45 24.34
C LEU A 355 6.86 4.88 25.63
N LYS A 356 5.99 4.29 26.45
CA LYS A 356 6.37 3.60 27.68
C LYS A 356 6.09 2.11 27.54
N PRO A 357 6.91 1.23 28.13
CA PRO A 357 6.66 -0.20 28.10
C PRO A 357 5.24 -0.55 28.59
N GLY A 358 4.53 -1.36 27.81
CA GLY A 358 3.18 -1.81 28.12
C GLY A 358 2.05 -0.87 27.66
N GLU A 359 2.35 0.31 27.11
CA GLU A 359 1.31 1.13 26.47
C GLU A 359 0.91 0.56 25.10
N ASP A 360 -0.39 0.39 24.87
CA ASP A 360 -0.92 -0.05 23.57
C ASP A 360 -1.10 1.13 22.60
N ARG A 361 0.02 1.79 22.24
CA ARG A 361 0.02 2.90 21.26
C ARG A 361 0.09 2.42 19.81
N ARG A 362 0.62 1.21 19.61
CA ARG A 362 0.82 0.55 18.31
C ARG A 362 1.55 1.39 17.28
N TRP A 363 2.39 2.36 17.66
CA TRP A 363 3.12 3.19 16.69
C TRP A 363 3.92 2.31 15.74
N ARG A 364 3.90 2.66 14.46
CA ARG A 364 4.42 1.86 13.36
C ARG A 364 5.67 2.44 12.76
N ILE A 365 6.58 1.54 12.42
CA ILE A 365 7.61 1.80 11.41
C ILE A 365 7.14 1.15 10.13
N GLU A 366 6.95 1.98 9.10
CA GLU A 366 6.61 1.53 7.77
C GLU A 366 7.88 1.13 7.02
N HIS A 367 7.79 0.05 6.26
CA HIS A 367 8.86 -0.64 5.53
C HIS A 367 9.81 -1.43 6.43
N ALA A 368 10.50 -0.75 7.36
CA ALA A 368 11.55 -1.36 8.21
C ALA A 368 12.52 -2.24 7.40
N GLN A 369 12.97 -1.71 6.26
CA GLN A 369 13.60 -2.52 5.22
C GLN A 369 15.05 -2.88 5.54
N VAL A 370 15.80 -2.01 6.22
CA VAL A 370 17.14 -2.27 6.72
C VAL A 370 17.16 -2.00 8.21
N VAL A 371 17.47 -3.02 9.01
CA VAL A 371 17.35 -2.97 10.47
C VAL A 371 18.66 -3.39 11.11
N GLN A 372 19.21 -2.53 11.96
CA GLN A 372 20.36 -2.92 12.77
C GLN A 372 19.92 -3.85 13.93
N PRO A 373 20.74 -4.84 14.32
CA PRO A 373 20.38 -5.78 15.38
C PRO A 373 20.01 -5.11 16.72
N ALA A 374 20.63 -3.97 17.05
CA ALA A 374 20.34 -3.22 18.27
C ALA A 374 18.92 -2.64 18.31
N ASP A 375 18.31 -2.35 17.16
CA ASP A 375 16.96 -1.79 17.09
C ASP A 375 15.87 -2.84 17.28
N LEU A 376 16.16 -4.13 17.12
CA LEU A 376 15.19 -5.20 17.37
C LEU A 376 14.72 -5.21 18.83
N GLU A 377 15.65 -5.04 19.79
CA GLU A 377 15.28 -4.95 21.20
C GLU A 377 14.51 -3.66 21.50
N ARG A 378 14.83 -2.56 20.81
CA ARG A 378 14.12 -1.29 20.96
C ARG A 378 12.69 -1.41 20.46
N ILE A 379 12.46 -2.01 19.29
CA ILE A 379 11.13 -2.32 18.75
C ILE A 379 10.31 -3.11 19.78
N ARG A 380 10.89 -4.18 20.34
CA ARG A 380 10.26 -5.01 21.38
C ARG A 380 9.91 -4.18 22.62
N SER A 381 10.87 -3.45 23.17
CA SER A 381 10.74 -2.71 24.42
C SER A 381 9.71 -1.57 24.36
N LEU A 382 9.62 -0.91 23.20
CA LEU A 382 8.71 0.20 22.95
C LEU A 382 7.33 -0.25 22.46
N GLY A 383 7.16 -1.54 22.12
CA GLY A 383 5.91 -2.06 21.54
C GLY A 383 5.62 -1.50 20.14
N VAL A 384 6.67 -1.15 19.38
CA VAL A 384 6.54 -0.61 18.02
C VAL A 384 6.20 -1.74 17.06
N VAL A 385 5.29 -1.46 16.12
CA VAL A 385 4.77 -2.47 15.19
C VAL A 385 5.46 -2.31 13.83
N PRO A 386 6.19 -3.32 13.34
CA PRO A 386 6.68 -3.32 11.97
C PRO A 386 5.53 -3.48 10.98
N SER A 387 5.44 -2.58 10.01
CA SER A 387 4.52 -2.62 8.88
C SER A 387 5.33 -2.77 7.60
N ILE A 388 5.45 -4.01 7.13
CA ILE A 388 6.39 -4.42 6.08
C ILE A 388 5.68 -4.56 4.72
N GLN A 389 6.47 -4.65 3.65
CA GLN A 389 6.00 -5.00 2.31
C GLN A 389 6.85 -6.13 1.76
N THR A 390 6.36 -7.36 1.84
CA THR A 390 7.16 -8.54 1.50
C THR A 390 7.58 -8.54 0.03
N THR A 391 6.75 -8.01 -0.86
CA THR A 391 7.04 -7.83 -2.29
C THR A 391 8.31 -7.02 -2.55
N HIS A 392 8.62 -5.99 -1.74
CA HIS A 392 9.88 -5.24 -1.88
C HIS A 392 11.09 -6.16 -1.79
N ALA A 393 11.09 -7.18 -0.91
CA ALA A 393 12.21 -8.10 -0.81
C ALA A 393 12.49 -8.85 -2.12
N THR A 394 11.45 -9.19 -2.88
CA THR A 394 11.58 -9.92 -4.14
C THR A 394 11.78 -9.01 -5.35
N SER A 395 11.30 -7.76 -5.29
CA SER A 395 11.58 -6.73 -6.30
C SER A 395 13.03 -6.22 -6.18
N ASP A 396 13.56 -6.16 -4.96
CA ASP A 396 14.85 -5.54 -4.66
C ASP A 396 16.02 -6.55 -4.67
N MET A 397 15.73 -7.86 -4.69
CA MET A 397 16.74 -8.92 -4.50
C MET A 397 17.89 -8.87 -5.50
N GLY A 398 17.66 -8.37 -6.72
CA GLY A 398 18.66 -8.31 -7.77
C GLY A 398 19.72 -7.23 -7.58
N TRP A 399 19.47 -6.24 -6.72
CA TRP A 399 20.36 -5.09 -6.52
C TRP A 399 20.64 -4.73 -5.06
N THR A 400 19.90 -5.27 -4.08
CA THR A 400 20.08 -4.92 -2.65
C THR A 400 21.53 -5.10 -2.18
N GLU A 401 22.21 -6.18 -2.61
CA GLU A 401 23.61 -6.44 -2.24
C GLU A 401 24.56 -5.37 -2.77
N SER A 402 24.31 -4.82 -3.97
CA SER A 402 25.15 -3.72 -4.48
C SER A 402 25.04 -2.45 -3.63
N ARG A 403 23.86 -2.19 -3.02
CA ARG A 403 23.64 -1.02 -2.16
C ARG A 403 24.24 -1.20 -0.77
N LEU A 404 24.06 -2.38 -0.17
CA LEU A 404 24.45 -2.62 1.23
C LEU A 404 25.82 -3.31 1.37
N GLY A 405 26.29 -4.00 0.34
CA GLY A 405 27.42 -4.91 0.44
C GLY A 405 27.08 -6.16 1.25
N GLN A 406 27.85 -7.22 1.02
CA GLN A 406 27.57 -8.55 1.56
C GLN A 406 27.43 -8.58 3.10
N ASN A 407 28.24 -7.80 3.82
CA ASN A 407 28.27 -7.80 5.29
C ASN A 407 27.00 -7.25 5.93
N ARG A 408 26.23 -6.40 5.23
CA ARG A 408 24.99 -5.81 5.73
C ARG A 408 23.74 -6.50 5.19
N MET A 409 23.88 -7.53 4.36
CA MET A 409 22.73 -8.26 3.81
C MET A 409 21.88 -8.92 4.89
N SER A 410 22.46 -9.32 6.03
CA SER A 410 21.67 -9.84 7.15
C SER A 410 20.65 -8.84 7.70
N ARG A 411 20.92 -7.52 7.56
CA ARG A 411 20.07 -6.43 8.06
C ARG A 411 18.88 -6.11 7.15
N SER A 412 18.93 -6.46 5.86
CA SER A 412 17.83 -6.13 4.94
C SER A 412 16.65 -7.08 5.10
N HIS A 413 15.44 -6.64 4.76
CA HIS A 413 14.21 -7.46 4.65
C HIS A 413 14.07 -8.55 5.72
N ALA A 414 14.42 -8.22 6.98
CA ALA A 414 14.61 -9.16 8.07
C ALA A 414 13.29 -9.49 8.77
N TYR A 415 12.30 -9.95 8.01
CA TYR A 415 10.91 -10.04 8.46
C TYR A 415 10.70 -11.08 9.57
N ARG A 416 11.45 -12.18 9.56
CA ARG A 416 11.41 -13.18 10.63
C ARG A 416 11.95 -12.59 11.94
N ASP A 417 13.05 -11.85 11.85
CA ASP A 417 13.68 -11.22 13.01
C ASP A 417 12.78 -10.11 13.59
N LEU A 418 12.17 -9.29 12.72
CA LEU A 418 11.17 -8.30 13.10
C LEU A 418 9.94 -8.94 13.76
N LEU A 419 9.42 -10.03 13.20
CA LEU A 419 8.31 -10.79 13.78
C LEU A 419 8.68 -11.34 15.16
N HIS A 420 9.88 -11.88 15.33
CA HIS A 420 10.35 -12.39 16.62
C HIS A 420 10.51 -11.28 17.66
N ALA A 421 10.97 -10.09 17.25
CA ALA A 421 11.12 -8.94 18.11
C ALA A 421 9.77 -8.36 18.57
N ALA A 422 8.87 -8.10 17.63
CA ALA A 422 7.57 -7.45 17.89
C ALA A 422 6.46 -8.42 18.31
N GLY A 423 6.61 -9.72 18.04
CA GLY A 423 5.62 -10.77 18.28
C GLY A 423 4.50 -10.85 17.22
N TRP A 424 4.37 -9.83 16.38
CA TRP A 424 3.43 -9.74 15.26
C TRP A 424 3.86 -8.61 14.32
N LEU A 425 3.35 -8.60 13.09
CA LEU A 425 3.60 -7.55 12.09
C LEU A 425 2.44 -7.43 11.11
N ALA A 426 2.37 -6.31 10.39
CA ALA A 426 1.43 -6.11 9.30
C ALA A 426 2.17 -6.22 7.95
N ASN A 427 1.54 -6.78 6.92
CA ASN A 427 2.13 -6.91 5.58
C ASN A 427 1.25 -6.25 4.52
N GLY A 428 1.71 -5.12 3.98
CA GLY A 428 1.06 -4.38 2.90
C GLY A 428 1.82 -4.49 1.59
N SER A 429 1.33 -3.79 0.57
CA SER A 429 2.00 -3.77 -0.74
C SER A 429 2.70 -2.45 -1.03
N ASP A 430 2.28 -1.33 -0.43
CA ASP A 430 2.67 0.01 -0.86
C ASP A 430 2.25 0.32 -2.31
N PHE A 431 1.15 -0.26 -2.78
CA PHE A 431 0.65 0.05 -4.13
C PHE A 431 0.34 1.56 -4.26
N PRO A 432 0.62 2.18 -5.44
CA PRO A 432 0.97 1.54 -6.71
C PRO A 432 2.48 1.40 -6.96
N ILE A 433 3.33 1.43 -5.93
CA ILE A 433 4.75 1.04 -6.09
C ILE A 433 4.82 -0.43 -6.46
N GLU A 434 4.17 -1.28 -5.65
CA GLU A 434 3.89 -2.68 -5.99
C GLU A 434 2.46 -2.86 -6.51
N LYS A 435 2.12 -4.11 -6.88
CA LYS A 435 0.79 -4.46 -7.38
C LYS A 435 -0.18 -4.71 -6.23
N ILE A 436 -1.46 -4.39 -6.46
CA ILE A 436 -2.55 -4.49 -5.47
C ILE A 436 -2.87 -5.91 -4.97
N ASP A 437 -2.43 -6.95 -5.68
CA ASP A 437 -2.84 -8.33 -5.41
C ASP A 437 -2.16 -8.89 -4.14
N PRO A 438 -2.92 -9.14 -3.05
CA PRO A 438 -2.35 -9.58 -1.77
C PRO A 438 -1.68 -10.96 -1.83
N LEU A 439 -2.05 -11.80 -2.80
CA LEU A 439 -1.45 -13.12 -2.98
C LEU A 439 0.01 -13.02 -3.44
N ARG A 440 0.41 -11.90 -4.05
CA ARG A 440 1.82 -11.60 -4.32
C ARG A 440 2.58 -11.35 -3.03
N GLY A 441 2.00 -10.55 -2.13
CA GLY A 441 2.50 -10.35 -0.77
C GLY A 441 2.66 -11.68 -0.04
N PHE A 442 1.63 -12.54 -0.07
CA PHE A 442 1.68 -13.87 0.53
C PHE A 442 2.80 -14.76 -0.06
N ARG A 443 2.89 -14.87 -1.38
CA ARG A 443 3.91 -15.69 -2.06
C ARG A 443 5.33 -15.17 -1.77
N SER A 444 5.52 -13.86 -1.79
CA SER A 444 6.80 -13.24 -1.45
C SER A 444 7.13 -13.44 0.04
N ALA A 445 6.16 -13.38 0.94
CA ALA A 445 6.36 -13.64 2.36
C ALA A 445 6.83 -15.08 2.64
N VAL A 446 6.19 -16.06 2.01
CA VAL A 446 6.35 -17.48 2.30
C VAL A 446 7.44 -18.13 1.46
N PHE A 447 7.43 -17.91 0.14
CA PHE A 447 8.34 -18.57 -0.79
C PHE A 447 9.53 -17.68 -1.16
N ARG A 448 9.45 -16.37 -0.89
CA ARG A 448 10.50 -15.39 -1.20
C ARG A 448 10.91 -15.40 -2.67
N LYS A 449 9.91 -15.50 -3.56
CA LYS A 449 10.08 -15.53 -5.01
C LYS A 449 9.35 -14.38 -5.68
N ASN A 450 9.95 -13.81 -6.72
CA ASN A 450 9.30 -12.84 -7.59
C ASN A 450 8.25 -13.50 -8.51
N ASP A 451 7.60 -12.72 -9.37
CA ASP A 451 6.60 -13.21 -10.33
C ASP A 451 7.13 -14.25 -11.32
N ALA A 452 8.42 -14.19 -11.66
CA ALA A 452 9.09 -15.17 -12.50
C ALA A 452 9.40 -16.48 -11.74
N ARG A 453 9.01 -16.57 -10.46
CA ARG A 453 9.28 -17.68 -9.53
C ARG A 453 10.76 -17.84 -9.21
N GLU A 454 11.48 -16.72 -9.22
CA GLU A 454 12.91 -16.67 -8.98
C GLU A 454 13.25 -15.97 -7.65
N PRO A 455 14.37 -16.35 -7.02
CA PRO A 455 15.16 -17.56 -7.31
C PRO A 455 14.38 -18.83 -6.92
N LEU A 456 14.61 -19.96 -7.60
CA LEU A 456 13.88 -21.20 -7.33
C LEU A 456 13.96 -21.68 -5.86
N SER A 457 15.07 -21.39 -5.18
CA SER A 457 15.27 -21.72 -3.77
C SER A 457 14.62 -20.74 -2.78
N GLY A 458 14.04 -19.64 -3.28
CA GLY A 458 13.61 -18.51 -2.48
C GLY A 458 14.77 -17.62 -2.03
N TYR A 459 14.53 -16.31 -2.00
CA TYR A 459 15.49 -15.29 -1.60
C TYR A 459 15.54 -15.16 -0.08
N ARG A 460 16.67 -15.53 0.54
CA ARG A 460 16.88 -15.42 2.01
C ARG A 460 15.76 -16.08 2.81
N MET A 461 15.57 -17.38 2.57
CA MET A 461 14.51 -18.18 3.21
C MET A 461 14.56 -18.21 4.74
N ASN A 462 15.71 -17.92 5.36
CA ASN A 462 15.80 -17.76 6.81
C ASN A 462 14.98 -16.56 7.35
N GLN A 463 14.63 -15.61 6.48
CA GLN A 463 13.77 -14.46 6.79
C GLN A 463 12.33 -14.61 6.27
N ALA A 464 11.96 -15.79 5.74
CA ALA A 464 10.60 -16.06 5.28
C ALA A 464 9.60 -16.16 6.44
N LEU A 465 8.36 -15.78 6.19
CA LEU A 465 7.22 -16.02 7.08
C LEU A 465 6.64 -17.42 6.84
N ARG A 466 5.99 -17.99 7.86
CA ARG A 466 5.17 -19.19 7.70
C ARG A 466 3.86 -18.80 7.02
N ARG A 467 3.18 -19.77 6.40
CA ARG A 467 1.89 -19.56 5.74
C ARG A 467 0.85 -18.92 6.67
N GLU A 468 0.73 -19.42 7.89
CA GLU A 468 -0.19 -18.88 8.90
C GLU A 468 0.16 -17.44 9.31
N GLU A 469 1.46 -17.14 9.48
CA GLU A 469 1.94 -15.81 9.84
C GLU A 469 1.68 -14.81 8.69
N ALA A 470 1.93 -15.22 7.45
CA ALA A 470 1.65 -14.42 6.27
C ALA A 470 0.15 -14.15 6.11
N LEU A 471 -0.70 -15.16 6.36
CA LEU A 471 -2.15 -15.01 6.34
C LEU A 471 -2.64 -14.07 7.45
N LYS A 472 -2.14 -14.21 8.69
CA LYS A 472 -2.44 -13.29 9.81
C LYS A 472 -2.01 -11.86 9.46
N ALA A 473 -0.82 -11.67 8.88
CA ALA A 473 -0.25 -10.38 8.51
C ALA A 473 -1.08 -9.57 7.49
N MET A 474 -1.91 -10.24 6.69
CA MET A 474 -2.84 -9.61 5.71
C MET A 474 -4.32 -9.72 6.09
N THR A 475 -4.62 -10.18 7.31
CA THR A 475 -5.98 -10.29 7.87
C THR A 475 -6.02 -9.72 9.29
N ILE A 476 -5.99 -10.56 10.33
CA ILE A 476 -6.21 -10.15 11.72
C ILE A 476 -5.10 -9.24 12.25
N TRP A 477 -3.84 -9.44 11.86
CA TRP A 477 -2.75 -8.53 12.27
C TRP A 477 -2.78 -7.21 11.51
N ALA A 478 -3.21 -7.21 10.24
CA ALA A 478 -3.46 -5.97 9.52
C ALA A 478 -4.60 -5.16 10.17
N ALA A 479 -5.72 -5.82 10.52
CA ALA A 479 -6.80 -5.18 11.29
C ALA A 479 -6.30 -4.66 12.65
N LYS A 480 -5.50 -5.45 13.36
CA LYS A 480 -4.92 -5.07 14.66
C LYS A 480 -4.00 -3.86 14.56
N ALA A 481 -3.20 -3.74 13.50
CA ALA A 481 -2.34 -2.58 13.26
C ALA A 481 -3.15 -1.28 13.07
N ASN A 482 -4.41 -1.41 12.67
CA ASN A 482 -5.35 -0.34 12.41
C ASN A 482 -6.34 -0.08 13.55
N PHE A 483 -6.28 -0.83 14.66
CA PHE A 483 -7.30 -0.83 15.74
C PHE A 483 -8.69 -1.33 15.30
N GLU A 484 -8.73 -2.18 14.28
CA GLU A 484 -9.96 -2.70 13.67
C GLU A 484 -10.22 -4.18 14.01
N GLU A 485 -9.37 -4.81 14.83
CA GLU A 485 -9.48 -6.24 15.16
C GLU A 485 -10.79 -6.60 15.86
N GLY A 486 -11.48 -5.63 16.47
CA GLY A 486 -12.80 -5.83 17.07
C GLY A 486 -13.95 -5.88 16.06
N ILE A 487 -13.74 -5.41 14.83
CA ILE A 487 -14.80 -5.30 13.81
C ILE A 487 -14.52 -6.11 12.54
N ARG A 488 -13.26 -6.48 12.25
CA ARG A 488 -12.85 -7.21 11.05
C ARG A 488 -11.54 -7.97 11.25
N GLY A 489 -11.04 -8.60 10.19
CA GLY A 489 -9.78 -9.35 10.17
C GLY A 489 -9.91 -10.81 10.58
N SER A 490 -11.09 -11.23 11.05
CA SER A 490 -11.45 -12.61 11.35
C SER A 490 -12.94 -12.84 11.14
N ILE A 491 -13.34 -14.11 11.05
CA ILE A 491 -14.72 -14.56 10.88
C ILE A 491 -15.25 -14.97 12.26
N GLU A 492 -15.73 -14.00 13.01
CA GLU A 492 -16.23 -14.18 14.37
C GLU A 492 -17.61 -13.52 14.54
N PRO A 493 -18.51 -14.08 15.36
CA PRO A 493 -19.78 -13.43 15.70
C PRO A 493 -19.58 -11.98 16.16
N GLY A 494 -20.39 -11.08 15.63
CA GLY A 494 -20.34 -9.65 15.88
C GLY A 494 -19.50 -8.87 14.87
N LYS A 495 -18.52 -9.47 14.19
CA LYS A 495 -17.68 -8.76 13.19
C LYS A 495 -18.40 -8.57 11.86
N LEU A 496 -17.88 -7.66 11.04
CA LEU A 496 -18.37 -7.44 9.68
C LEU A 496 -18.20 -8.71 8.83
N ALA A 497 -19.17 -8.98 7.98
CA ALA A 497 -19.18 -10.12 7.08
C ALA A 497 -18.33 -9.86 5.82
N ASP A 498 -17.03 -9.64 6.07
CA ASP A 498 -16.02 -9.39 5.05
C ASP A 498 -15.23 -10.67 4.78
N PHE A 499 -15.30 -11.19 3.56
CA PHE A 499 -14.69 -12.47 3.19
C PHE A 499 -14.03 -12.43 1.83
N THR A 500 -12.96 -13.21 1.68
CA THR A 500 -12.35 -13.51 0.38
C THR A 500 -12.36 -15.01 0.14
N VAL A 501 -12.82 -15.41 -1.04
CA VAL A 501 -12.97 -16.81 -1.44
C VAL A 501 -11.96 -17.15 -2.52
N LEU A 502 -11.18 -18.21 -2.32
CA LEU A 502 -10.18 -18.69 -3.27
C LEU A 502 -10.48 -20.12 -3.71
N ASP A 503 -10.01 -20.50 -4.91
CA ASP A 503 -10.03 -21.89 -5.39
C ASP A 503 -8.87 -22.76 -4.85
N VAL A 504 -8.07 -22.23 -3.92
CA VAL A 504 -6.93 -22.89 -3.29
C VAL A 504 -6.89 -22.71 -1.78
N ASP A 505 -6.26 -23.68 -1.11
CA ASP A 505 -5.93 -23.60 0.31
C ASP A 505 -4.51 -23.02 0.52
N LEU A 506 -4.39 -21.78 0.98
CA LEU A 506 -3.12 -21.10 1.19
C LEU A 506 -2.25 -21.75 2.28
N ILE A 507 -2.84 -22.55 3.16
CA ILE A 507 -2.14 -23.25 4.24
C ILE A 507 -1.70 -24.64 3.79
N GLN A 508 -2.54 -25.36 3.06
CA GLN A 508 -2.32 -26.79 2.75
C GLN A 508 -1.90 -27.09 1.32
N ASP A 509 -2.30 -26.30 0.32
CA ASP A 509 -1.99 -26.61 -1.07
C ASP A 509 -0.50 -26.42 -1.39
N SER A 510 -0.05 -27.03 -2.49
CA SER A 510 1.33 -26.87 -2.96
C SER A 510 1.62 -25.44 -3.42
N GLU A 511 2.90 -25.08 -3.47
CA GLU A 511 3.33 -23.78 -4.00
C GLU A 511 2.77 -23.55 -5.42
N GLU A 512 2.81 -24.57 -6.28
CA GLU A 512 2.36 -24.49 -7.67
C GLU A 512 0.87 -24.15 -7.78
N ARG A 513 0.03 -24.73 -6.91
CA ARG A 513 -1.39 -24.40 -6.84
C ARG A 513 -1.59 -22.96 -6.36
N ILE A 514 -0.88 -22.54 -5.31
CA ILE A 514 -0.98 -21.18 -4.76
C ILE A 514 -0.59 -20.12 -5.81
N TRP A 515 0.37 -20.42 -6.70
CA TRP A 515 0.71 -19.54 -7.83
C TRP A 515 -0.43 -19.37 -8.85
N ALA A 516 -1.29 -20.38 -8.99
CA ALA A 516 -2.44 -20.38 -9.90
C ALA A 516 -3.75 -19.95 -9.23
N ALA A 517 -3.70 -19.55 -7.96
CA ALA A 517 -4.86 -19.13 -7.17
C ALA A 517 -5.72 -18.07 -7.88
N ARG A 518 -7.04 -18.23 -7.79
CA ARG A 518 -8.02 -17.26 -8.28
C ARG A 518 -8.99 -16.87 -7.18
N VAL A 519 -9.37 -15.59 -7.18
CA VAL A 519 -10.44 -15.06 -6.35
C VAL A 519 -11.77 -15.45 -6.99
N LEU A 520 -12.61 -16.17 -6.24
CA LEU A 520 -13.94 -16.62 -6.65
C LEU A 520 -15.06 -15.73 -6.10
N GLY A 521 -14.76 -14.90 -5.11
CA GLY A 521 -15.75 -14.09 -4.43
C GLY A 521 -15.13 -13.17 -3.39
N VAL A 522 -15.60 -11.94 -3.33
CA VAL A 522 -15.26 -10.96 -2.30
C VAL A 522 -16.52 -10.36 -1.73
N PHE A 523 -16.66 -10.43 -0.42
CA PHE A 523 -17.81 -9.91 0.31
C PHE A 523 -17.36 -8.75 1.18
N VAL A 524 -18.18 -7.69 1.18
CA VAL A 524 -18.07 -6.57 2.13
C VAL A 524 -19.44 -6.39 2.76
N GLU A 525 -19.51 -6.47 4.08
CA GLU A 525 -20.76 -6.39 4.85
C GLU A 525 -21.80 -7.39 4.31
N GLY A 526 -21.38 -8.62 3.96
CA GLY A 526 -22.24 -9.67 3.41
C GLY A 526 -22.72 -9.45 1.97
N SER A 527 -22.28 -8.37 1.30
CA SER A 527 -22.60 -8.10 -0.10
C SER A 527 -21.46 -8.54 -1.01
N LEU A 528 -21.76 -9.34 -2.03
CA LEU A 528 -20.79 -9.76 -3.05
C LEU A 528 -20.38 -8.54 -3.90
N ARG A 529 -19.08 -8.24 -3.94
CA ARG A 529 -18.48 -7.07 -4.65
C ARG A 529 -17.70 -7.46 -5.91
N ALA A 530 -17.10 -8.63 -5.92
CA ALA A 530 -16.38 -9.21 -7.06
C ALA A 530 -16.44 -10.74 -6.96
N GLY A 531 -16.22 -11.43 -8.09
CA GLY A 531 -16.29 -12.90 -8.18
C GLY A 531 -17.19 -13.35 -9.32
#